data_AF-A0A0P6XJJ2-F1
#
_entry.id   AF-A0A0P6XJJ2-F1
#
_cell.length_a   1.000
_cell.length_b   1.000
_cell.length_c   1.000
_cell.angle_alpha   90.00
_cell.angle_beta   90.00
_cell.angle_gamma   90.00
#
_symmetry.space_group_name_H-M   'P 1'
#
loop_
_entity.id
_entity.type
_entity.pdbx_description
1 polymer ?
#
loop_
_entity_poly.entity_id
_entity_poly.type
_entity_poly.pdbx_seq_one_letter_code
_entity_poly.pdbx_strand_id
1 'polypeptide(L)'
;MLPASRCQMPRLIVPVFESGQLVALHGRAYLPEDTDAKWLTSGGSRKDVLYNAEYLAPGKTVIIGENLVDAIIAMQDRPDVVAVASGGVAWAGENLTRWCELIAASQPKRVIVWLDNDLAGQASGAMYRTLLGQWRTTMHQRVAEGKIPRIPTPPEPAGPKIANQLLALHQPVTLYQWPMSAPPKADLGWCLQGAA
;
A
#
# COMPACT_ATOMS: atom_id res chain seq x y z
N MET A 1 -12.57 -5.08 30.55
CA MET A 1 -11.61 -4.10 30.01
C MET A 1 -10.42 -4.89 29.50
N LEU A 2 -10.24 -5.04 28.18
CA LEU A 2 -9.09 -5.80 27.65
C LEU A 2 -7.82 -4.97 27.94
N PRO A 3 -6.86 -5.49 28.71
CA PRO A 3 -5.65 -4.74 29.04
C PRO A 3 -4.67 -4.86 27.87
N ALA A 4 -4.58 -3.86 26.97
CA ALA A 4 -3.41 -3.69 26.07
C ALA A 4 -3.43 -2.49 25.12
N SER A 5 -4.53 -1.76 24.88
CA SER A 5 -4.44 -0.59 23.97
C SER A 5 -3.95 0.64 24.75
N ARG A 6 -2.72 1.08 24.45
CA ARG A 6 -2.19 2.37 24.94
C ARG A 6 -2.99 3.56 24.39
N CYS A 7 -3.51 3.42 23.18
CA CYS A 7 -4.34 4.44 22.53
C CYS A 7 -5.77 4.37 23.08
N GLN A 8 -6.27 5.50 23.59
CA GLN A 8 -7.64 5.68 24.11
C GLN A 8 -8.56 6.39 23.11
N MET A 9 -8.02 6.82 21.96
CA MET A 9 -8.76 7.58 20.96
C MET A 9 -9.63 6.66 20.09
N PRO A 10 -10.84 7.10 19.70
CA PRO A 10 -11.64 6.34 18.74
C PRO A 10 -10.95 6.33 17.38
N ARG A 11 -10.96 5.17 16.73
CA ARG A 11 -10.29 4.92 15.44
C ARG A 11 -11.23 4.19 14.50
N LEU A 12 -11.07 4.45 13.21
CA LEU A 12 -11.76 3.66 12.19
C LEU A 12 -11.14 2.26 12.16
N ILE A 13 -11.95 1.25 12.46
CA ILE A 13 -11.51 -0.15 12.48
C ILE A 13 -11.68 -0.74 11.09
N VAL A 14 -10.58 -1.24 10.54
CA VAL A 14 -10.53 -1.98 9.28
C VAL A 14 -10.21 -3.44 9.59
N PRO A 15 -11.19 -4.35 9.49
CA PRO A 15 -10.96 -5.78 9.65
C PRO A 15 -10.31 -6.38 8.41
N VAL A 16 -9.41 -7.35 8.60
CA VAL A 16 -8.83 -8.17 7.53
C VAL A 16 -9.33 -9.58 7.72
N PHE A 17 -9.83 -10.15 6.63
CA PHE A 17 -10.30 -11.52 6.59
C PHE A 17 -9.40 -12.38 5.70
N GLU A 18 -9.29 -13.65 6.05
CA GLU A 18 -8.70 -14.69 5.21
C GLU A 18 -9.57 -15.95 5.36
N SER A 19 -10.06 -16.49 4.25
CA SER A 19 -10.95 -17.67 4.24
C SER A 19 -12.19 -17.48 5.14
N GLY A 20 -12.77 -16.27 5.17
CA GLY A 20 -13.94 -15.94 5.98
C GLY A 20 -13.67 -15.81 7.48
N GLN A 21 -12.40 -15.90 7.92
CA GLN A 21 -12.00 -15.72 9.32
C GLN A 21 -11.36 -14.35 9.52
N LEU A 22 -11.70 -13.67 10.62
CA LEU A 22 -11.05 -12.42 11.01
C LEU A 22 -9.62 -12.72 11.49
N VAL A 23 -8.63 -12.19 10.79
CA VAL A 23 -7.20 -12.45 11.04
C VAL A 23 -6.42 -11.22 11.48
N ALA A 24 -6.93 -10.01 11.25
CA ALA A 24 -6.35 -8.78 11.76
C ALA A 24 -7.39 -7.67 11.96
N LEU A 25 -7.05 -6.73 12.85
CA LEU A 25 -7.80 -5.48 13.03
C LEU A 25 -6.81 -4.31 12.99
N HIS A 26 -7.01 -3.39 12.07
CA HIS A 26 -6.24 -2.16 11.95
C HIS A 26 -7.07 -0.95 12.35
N GLY A 27 -6.55 -0.10 13.23
CA GLY A 27 -7.18 1.15 13.67
C GLY A 27 -6.52 2.35 12.99
N ARG A 28 -7.27 3.06 12.14
CA ARG A 28 -6.84 4.31 11.50
C ARG A 28 -7.20 5.52 12.35
N ALA A 29 -6.21 6.33 12.68
CA ALA A 29 -6.43 7.67 13.22
C ALA A 29 -7.16 8.53 12.16
N TYR A 30 -8.23 9.21 12.59
CA TYR A 30 -9.00 10.14 11.77
C TYR A 30 -9.32 11.45 12.50
N LEU A 31 -9.05 11.52 13.80
CA LEU A 31 -9.24 12.71 14.61
C LEU A 31 -7.91 13.46 14.75
N PRO A 32 -7.91 14.81 14.67
CA PRO A 32 -6.70 15.62 14.85
C PRO A 32 -6.00 15.42 16.20
N GLU A 33 -6.77 15.17 17.25
CA GLU A 33 -6.29 14.94 18.61
C GLU A 33 -5.66 13.55 18.84
N ASP A 34 -5.80 12.63 17.88
CA ASP A 34 -5.12 11.34 17.92
C ASP A 34 -3.68 11.47 17.43
N THR A 35 -2.77 11.78 18.36
CA THR A 35 -1.35 11.98 18.09
C THR A 35 -0.52 10.70 18.06
N ASP A 36 -1.14 9.53 18.25
CA ASP A 36 -0.47 8.23 18.12
C ASP A 36 -0.15 7.91 16.64
N ALA A 37 0.45 6.74 16.38
CA ALA A 37 0.73 6.31 15.01
C ALA A 37 -0.54 6.33 14.14
N LYS A 38 -0.41 6.78 12.87
CA LYS A 38 -1.50 6.85 11.89
C LYS A 38 -2.30 5.55 11.80
N TRP A 39 -1.61 4.40 11.87
CA TRP A 39 -2.19 3.07 11.93
C TRP A 39 -1.73 2.34 13.19
N LEU A 40 -2.68 1.77 13.92
CA LEU A 40 -2.43 0.81 14.98
C LEU A 40 -2.97 -0.56 14.54
N THR A 41 -2.36 -1.63 15.05
CA THR A 41 -2.79 -3.01 14.74
C THR A 41 -3.00 -3.73 16.06
N SER A 42 -4.14 -4.42 16.20
CA SER A 42 -4.43 -5.20 17.41
C SER A 42 -3.37 -6.28 17.63
N GLY A 43 -3.03 -6.55 18.89
CA GLY A 43 -2.20 -7.70 19.26
C GLY A 43 -2.82 -9.00 18.74
N GLY A 44 -1.97 -9.95 18.31
CA GLY A 44 -2.40 -11.22 17.70
C GLY A 44 -2.80 -11.12 16.22
N SER A 45 -2.85 -9.92 15.63
CA SER A 45 -3.17 -9.75 14.21
C SER A 45 -2.07 -10.31 13.31
N ARG A 46 -2.48 -11.00 12.25
CA ARG A 46 -1.60 -11.42 11.16
C ARG A 46 -1.39 -10.27 10.17
N LYS A 47 -0.13 -9.90 9.93
CA LYS A 47 0.24 -8.81 9.00
C LYS A 47 0.64 -9.33 7.62
N ASP A 48 0.81 -10.64 7.49
CA ASP A 48 1.26 -11.26 6.26
C ASP A 48 0.10 -11.39 5.24
N VAL A 49 -1.14 -11.17 5.64
CA VAL A 49 -2.32 -11.32 4.79
C VAL A 49 -2.47 -10.13 3.85
N LEU A 50 -2.65 -10.41 2.55
CA LEU A 50 -2.97 -9.39 1.56
C LEU A 50 -4.44 -9.01 1.70
N TYR A 51 -4.71 -7.75 2.02
CA TYR A 51 -6.07 -7.26 2.24
C TYR A 51 -6.94 -7.49 0.99
N ASN A 52 -8.20 -7.90 1.21
CA ASN A 52 -9.19 -8.23 0.17
C ASN A 52 -8.81 -9.38 -0.78
N ALA A 53 -7.75 -10.13 -0.50
CA ALA A 53 -7.36 -11.23 -1.38
C ALA A 53 -8.41 -12.36 -1.44
N GLU A 54 -9.26 -12.51 -0.43
CA GLU A 54 -10.37 -13.48 -0.46
C GLU A 54 -11.46 -13.17 -1.51
N TYR A 55 -11.49 -11.93 -2.02
CA TYR A 55 -12.42 -11.52 -3.07
C TYR A 55 -11.84 -11.71 -4.47
N LEU A 56 -10.59 -12.16 -4.59
CA LEU A 56 -9.98 -12.45 -5.89
C LEU A 56 -10.77 -13.55 -6.60
N ALA A 57 -11.09 -13.29 -7.86
CA ALA A 57 -11.91 -14.20 -8.67
C ALA A 57 -11.49 -14.14 -10.16
N PRO A 58 -11.71 -15.23 -10.91
CA PRO A 58 -11.43 -15.28 -12.34
C PRO A 58 -12.06 -14.14 -13.13
N GLY A 59 -11.30 -13.57 -14.07
CA GLY A 59 -11.79 -12.56 -15.00
C GLY A 59 -11.99 -11.15 -14.42
N LYS A 60 -11.74 -10.93 -13.13
CA LYS A 60 -11.77 -9.59 -12.52
C LYS A 60 -10.54 -8.77 -12.88
N THR A 61 -10.68 -7.44 -12.87
CA THR A 61 -9.52 -6.55 -12.84
C THR A 61 -9.01 -6.47 -11.41
N VAL A 62 -7.73 -6.72 -11.20
CA VAL A 62 -7.11 -6.59 -9.87
C VAL A 62 -6.35 -5.26 -9.79
N ILE A 63 -6.59 -4.48 -8.76
CA ILE A 63 -5.82 -3.27 -8.45
C ILE A 63 -4.95 -3.55 -7.23
N ILE A 64 -3.65 -3.32 -7.32
CA ILE A 64 -2.72 -3.44 -6.20
C ILE A 64 -2.39 -2.04 -5.69
N GLY A 65 -2.82 -1.73 -4.47
CA GLY A 65 -2.52 -0.48 -3.76
C GLY A 65 -1.69 -0.71 -2.48
N GLU A 66 -1.36 0.38 -1.78
CA GLU A 66 -0.61 0.31 -0.50
C GLU A 66 -1.53 0.30 0.72
N ASN A 67 -2.61 1.07 0.67
CA ASN A 67 -3.44 1.40 1.82
C ASN A 67 -4.81 0.69 1.75
N LEU A 68 -5.29 0.16 2.88
CA LEU A 68 -6.56 -0.56 2.97
C LEU A 68 -7.74 0.35 2.61
N VAL A 69 -7.68 1.63 2.99
CA VAL A 69 -8.74 2.61 2.68
C VAL A 69 -8.88 2.78 1.18
N ASP A 70 -7.77 2.84 0.45
CA ASP A 70 -7.77 3.02 -1.01
C ASP A 70 -8.38 1.80 -1.70
N ALA A 71 -8.09 0.60 -1.20
CA ALA A 71 -8.71 -0.62 -1.69
C ALA A 71 -10.24 -0.64 -1.45
N ILE A 72 -10.70 -0.17 -0.29
CA ILE A 72 -12.14 -0.03 0.01
C ILE A 72 -12.78 0.94 -0.98
N ILE A 73 -12.21 2.13 -1.16
CA ILE A 73 -12.78 3.16 -2.03
C ILE A 73 -12.81 2.68 -3.49
N ALA A 74 -11.74 2.04 -3.97
CA ALA A 74 -11.67 1.52 -5.33
C ALA A 74 -12.77 0.47 -5.61
N MET A 75 -13.04 -0.43 -4.66
CA MET A 75 -14.10 -1.43 -4.80
C MET A 75 -15.51 -0.85 -4.65
N GLN A 76 -15.67 0.26 -3.91
CA GLN A 76 -16.92 1.00 -3.84
C GLN A 76 -17.23 1.76 -5.14
N ASP A 77 -16.22 2.38 -5.75
CA ASP A 77 -16.37 3.11 -7.01
C ASP A 77 -16.56 2.16 -8.21
N ARG A 78 -15.87 1.01 -8.20
CA ARG A 78 -15.82 0.07 -9.33
C ARG A 78 -16.15 -1.36 -8.89
N PRO A 79 -17.42 -1.80 -8.98
CA PRO A 79 -17.82 -3.16 -8.59
C PRO A 79 -17.17 -4.27 -9.45
N ASP A 80 -16.60 -3.93 -10.62
CA ASP A 80 -15.93 -4.85 -11.52
C ASP A 80 -14.46 -5.14 -11.13
N VAL A 81 -13.91 -4.42 -10.15
CA VAL A 81 -12.53 -4.59 -9.69
C VAL A 81 -12.46 -5.26 -8.33
N VAL A 82 -11.33 -5.92 -8.08
CA VAL A 82 -10.91 -6.37 -6.75
C VAL A 82 -9.64 -5.61 -6.41
N ALA A 83 -9.71 -4.70 -5.45
CA ALA A 83 -8.56 -3.95 -5.00
C ALA A 83 -7.95 -4.60 -3.76
N VAL A 84 -6.64 -4.86 -3.81
CA VAL A 84 -5.86 -5.50 -2.76
C VAL A 84 -4.78 -4.55 -2.24
N ALA A 85 -4.43 -4.68 -0.97
CA ALA A 85 -3.44 -3.80 -0.33
C ALA A 85 -2.57 -4.54 0.69
N SER A 86 -1.29 -4.14 0.81
CA SER A 86 -0.37 -4.75 1.76
C SER A 86 -0.45 -4.17 3.17
N GLY A 87 -1.10 -3.01 3.35
CA GLY A 87 -1.35 -2.44 4.68
C GLY A 87 -0.10 -2.02 5.43
N GLY A 88 0.90 -1.49 4.70
CA GLY A 88 2.18 -1.06 5.27
C GLY A 88 3.19 -2.19 5.44
N VAL A 89 2.87 -3.41 4.98
CA VAL A 89 3.87 -4.48 4.83
C VAL A 89 4.54 -4.37 3.47
N ALA A 90 5.87 -4.54 3.46
CA ALA A 90 6.68 -4.39 2.26
C ALA A 90 6.43 -5.52 1.26
N TRP A 91 6.36 -5.17 -0.03
CA TRP A 91 6.40 -6.09 -1.17
C TRP A 91 7.83 -6.59 -1.41
N ALA A 92 8.32 -7.45 -0.52
CA ALA A 92 9.66 -8.01 -0.57
C ALA A 92 9.70 -9.47 -0.08
N GLY A 93 10.73 -10.20 -0.51
CA GLY A 93 10.96 -11.59 -0.09
C GLY A 93 9.74 -12.48 -0.33
N GLU A 94 9.41 -13.32 0.65
CA GLU A 94 8.29 -14.26 0.58
C GLU A 94 6.93 -13.59 0.35
N ASN A 95 6.72 -12.37 0.89
CA ASN A 95 5.46 -11.65 0.68
C ASN A 95 5.27 -11.30 -0.79
N LEU A 96 6.33 -10.82 -1.47
CA LEU A 96 6.27 -10.51 -2.90
C LEU A 96 5.89 -11.75 -3.71
N THR A 97 6.60 -12.86 -3.48
CA THR A 97 6.34 -14.12 -4.20
C THR A 97 4.92 -14.62 -3.93
N ARG A 98 4.56 -14.81 -2.66
CA ARG A 98 3.28 -15.40 -2.26
C ARG A 98 2.08 -14.58 -2.73
N TRP A 99 2.14 -13.25 -2.60
CA TRP A 99 1.03 -12.40 -3.00
C TRP A 99 0.87 -12.33 -4.51
N CYS A 100 1.97 -12.28 -5.27
CA CYS A 100 1.90 -12.33 -6.73
C CYS A 100 1.39 -13.69 -7.24
N GLU A 101 1.79 -14.80 -6.61
CA GLU A 101 1.26 -16.14 -6.91
C GLU A 101 -0.24 -16.24 -6.60
N LEU A 102 -0.68 -15.70 -5.46
CA LEU A 102 -2.09 -15.65 -5.09
C LEU A 102 -2.93 -14.87 -6.12
N ILE A 103 -2.43 -13.71 -6.57
CA ILE A 103 -3.08 -12.90 -7.61
C ILE A 103 -3.08 -13.65 -8.94
N ALA A 104 -1.97 -14.28 -9.33
CA ALA A 104 -1.90 -15.03 -10.59
C ALA A 104 -2.85 -16.24 -10.61
N ALA A 105 -2.93 -16.96 -9.49
CA ALA A 105 -3.82 -18.11 -9.33
C ALA A 105 -5.30 -17.74 -9.46
N SER A 106 -5.66 -16.48 -9.17
CA SER A 106 -7.03 -16.00 -9.35
C SER A 106 -7.43 -15.77 -10.81
N GLN A 107 -6.52 -15.94 -11.77
CA GLN A 107 -6.76 -15.74 -13.21
C GLN A 107 -7.39 -14.37 -13.54
N PRO A 108 -6.75 -13.26 -13.16
CA PRO A 108 -7.28 -11.92 -13.40
C PRO A 108 -7.34 -11.62 -14.90
N LYS A 109 -8.34 -10.83 -15.31
CA LYS A 109 -8.39 -10.29 -16.68
C LYS A 109 -7.22 -9.35 -16.94
N ARG A 110 -6.85 -8.56 -15.93
CA ARG A 110 -5.69 -7.67 -15.90
C ARG A 110 -5.34 -7.29 -14.46
N VAL A 111 -4.08 -6.93 -14.25
CA VAL A 111 -3.58 -6.41 -12.98
C VAL A 111 -3.07 -4.98 -13.17
N ILE A 112 -3.46 -4.07 -12.29
CA ILE A 112 -2.99 -2.69 -12.28
C ILE A 112 -2.20 -2.49 -10.98
N VAL A 113 -0.92 -2.19 -11.10
CA VAL A 113 -0.09 -1.80 -9.95
C VAL A 113 -0.22 -0.28 -9.78
N TRP A 114 -0.90 0.12 -8.72
CA TRP A 114 -1.28 1.51 -8.44
C TRP A 114 -0.87 1.90 -7.03
N LEU A 115 0.43 2.02 -6.84
CA LEU A 115 1.03 2.47 -5.58
C LEU A 115 1.14 3.99 -5.51
N ASP A 116 1.36 4.51 -4.31
CA ASP A 116 1.48 5.95 -4.03
C ASP A 116 2.54 6.62 -4.92
N ASN A 117 2.31 7.89 -5.26
CA ASN A 117 3.23 8.75 -6.04
C ASN A 117 4.41 9.21 -5.17
N ASP A 118 5.16 8.26 -4.63
CA ASP A 118 6.31 8.52 -3.78
C ASP A 118 7.53 7.65 -4.13
N LEU A 119 8.59 7.75 -3.32
CA LEU A 119 9.87 7.07 -3.58
C LEU A 119 9.79 5.55 -3.38
N ALA A 120 8.94 5.07 -2.46
CA ALA A 120 8.81 3.66 -2.11
C ALA A 120 7.74 2.94 -2.97
N GLY A 121 6.70 3.66 -3.38
CA GLY A 121 5.66 3.17 -4.26
C GLY A 121 6.07 3.20 -5.72
N GLN A 122 5.56 4.18 -6.46
CA GLN A 122 5.76 4.30 -7.92
C GLN A 122 5.65 5.74 -8.42
N ALA A 123 6.53 6.64 -7.96
CA ALA A 123 6.58 8.00 -8.50
C ALA A 123 6.87 8.03 -10.02
N SER A 124 6.33 9.04 -10.71
CA SER A 124 6.71 9.32 -12.11
C SER A 124 8.20 9.63 -12.23
N GLY A 125 8.82 9.42 -13.40
CA GLY A 125 10.28 9.54 -13.53
C GLY A 125 10.86 10.91 -13.15
N ALA A 126 10.14 12.00 -13.45
CA ALA A 126 10.54 13.35 -13.02
C ALA A 126 10.34 13.56 -11.51
N MET A 127 9.20 13.10 -10.98
CA MET A 127 8.89 13.18 -9.55
C MET A 127 9.87 12.37 -8.70
N TYR A 128 10.23 11.16 -9.15
CA TYR A 128 11.18 10.27 -8.49
C TYR A 128 12.54 10.96 -8.27
N ARG A 129 13.07 11.66 -9.28
CA ARG A 129 14.33 12.41 -9.15
C ARG A 129 14.24 13.51 -8.09
N THR A 130 13.14 14.25 -8.08
CA THR A 130 12.87 15.30 -7.09
C THR A 130 12.80 14.72 -5.68
N LEU A 131 12.02 13.66 -5.49
CA LEU A 131 11.85 12.98 -4.21
C LEU A 131 13.16 12.37 -3.70
N LEU A 132 13.95 11.77 -4.58
CA LEU A 132 15.26 11.22 -4.22
C LEU A 132 16.22 12.32 -3.75
N GLY A 133 16.21 13.49 -4.39
CA GLY A 133 16.98 14.66 -3.96
C GLY A 133 16.58 15.13 -2.56
N GLN A 134 15.28 15.33 -2.33
CA GLN A 134 14.72 15.73 -1.03
C GLN A 134 15.04 14.70 0.07
N TRP A 135 14.91 13.42 -0.25
CA TRP A 135 15.23 12.34 0.67
C TRP A 135 16.71 12.36 1.06
N ARG A 136 17.63 12.53 0.09
CA ARG A 136 19.07 12.62 0.37
C ARG A 136 19.39 13.79 1.28
N THR A 137 18.86 14.98 0.98
CA THR A 137 19.03 16.17 1.83
C THR A 137 18.54 15.91 3.25
N THR A 138 17.37 15.30 3.40
CA THR A 138 16.81 14.95 4.72
C THR A 138 17.70 13.95 5.47
N MET A 139 18.23 12.92 4.80
CA MET A 139 19.13 11.96 5.43
C MET A 139 20.47 12.58 5.84
N HIS A 140 21.04 13.47 5.01
CA HIS A 140 22.24 14.23 5.36
C HIS A 140 22.03 15.06 6.64
N GLN A 141 20.90 15.77 6.72
CA GLN A 141 20.54 16.55 7.90
C GLN A 141 20.42 15.66 9.15
N ARG A 142 19.77 14.50 9.05
CA ARG A 142 19.65 13.56 10.18
C ARG A 142 20.98 13.00 10.65
N VAL A 143 21.95 12.80 9.76
CA VAL A 143 23.33 12.42 10.14
C VAL A 143 24.03 13.58 10.85
N ALA A 144 23.95 14.80 10.31
CA ALA A 144 24.54 15.98 10.94
C ALA A 144 23.96 16.27 12.34
N GLU A 145 22.68 15.99 12.55
CA GLU A 145 21.99 16.09 13.84
C GLU A 145 22.26 14.90 14.78
N GLY A 146 23.06 13.91 14.36
CA GLY A 146 23.34 12.71 15.15
C GLY A 146 22.16 11.75 15.35
N LYS A 147 21.05 11.93 14.60
CA LYS A 147 19.84 11.10 14.70
C LYS A 147 20.00 9.72 14.08
N ILE A 148 20.93 9.57 13.12
CA ILE A 148 21.28 8.31 12.48
C ILE A 148 22.80 8.27 12.25
N PRO A 149 23.44 7.09 12.28
CA PRO A 149 24.90 6.99 12.20
C PRO A 149 25.46 7.20 10.79
N ARG A 150 24.65 6.95 9.75
CA ARG A 150 25.01 7.13 8.34
C ARG A 150 23.76 7.22 7.47
N ILE A 151 23.93 7.68 6.24
CA ILE A 151 22.86 7.71 5.25
C ILE A 151 22.53 6.27 4.82
N PRO A 152 21.26 5.83 4.92
CA PRO A 152 20.86 4.51 4.45
C PRO A 152 20.82 4.44 2.91
N THR A 153 20.49 3.28 2.36
CA THR A 153 20.14 3.18 0.92
C THR A 153 18.75 3.77 0.71
N PRO A 154 18.51 4.52 -0.38
CA PRO A 154 17.15 4.93 -0.74
C PRO A 154 16.23 3.72 -0.88
N PRO A 155 14.93 3.86 -0.54
CA PRO A 155 13.97 2.81 -0.83
C PRO A 155 13.90 2.57 -2.34
N GLU A 156 13.91 1.29 -2.71
CA GLU A 156 13.67 0.87 -4.08
C GLU A 156 12.16 0.81 -4.34
N PRO A 157 11.65 1.40 -5.45
CA PRO A 157 10.24 1.38 -5.79
C PRO A 157 9.66 -0.04 -5.84
N ALA A 158 8.55 -0.26 -5.13
CA ALA A 158 7.85 -1.54 -5.09
C ALA A 158 7.10 -1.81 -6.40
N GLY A 159 6.58 -0.77 -7.06
CA GLY A 159 5.72 -0.92 -8.25
C GLY A 159 6.35 -1.77 -9.36
N PRO A 160 7.55 -1.41 -9.86
CA PRO A 160 8.27 -2.20 -10.85
C PRO A 160 8.61 -3.63 -10.40
N LYS A 161 8.89 -3.85 -9.11
CA LYS A 161 9.18 -5.20 -8.59
C LYS A 161 7.96 -6.10 -8.69
N ILE A 162 6.79 -5.59 -8.27
CA ILE A 162 5.52 -6.31 -8.35
C ILE A 162 5.18 -6.63 -9.80
N ALA A 163 5.28 -5.65 -10.70
CA ALA A 163 4.99 -5.89 -12.11
C ALA A 163 5.94 -6.91 -12.74
N ASN A 164 7.24 -6.83 -12.47
CA ASN A 164 8.19 -7.83 -12.99
C ASN A 164 7.87 -9.24 -12.49
N GLN A 165 7.50 -9.39 -11.21
CA GLN A 165 7.09 -10.69 -10.67
C GLN A 165 5.80 -11.21 -11.33
N LEU A 166 4.82 -10.35 -11.55
CA LEU A 166 3.57 -10.73 -12.23
C LEU A 166 3.77 -11.03 -13.73
N LEU A 167 4.67 -10.30 -14.41
CA LEU A 167 5.07 -10.61 -15.78
C LEU A 167 5.74 -11.98 -15.88
N ALA A 168 6.60 -12.32 -14.91
CA ALA A 168 7.22 -13.64 -14.83
C ALA A 168 6.20 -14.77 -14.59
N LEU A 169 5.05 -14.46 -13.98
CA LEU A 169 3.90 -15.35 -13.81
C LEU A 169 2.91 -15.26 -14.99
N HIS A 170 3.31 -14.67 -16.12
CA HIS A 170 2.52 -14.51 -17.34
C HIS A 170 1.20 -13.74 -17.15
N GLN A 171 1.15 -12.82 -16.20
CA GLN A 171 -0.04 -12.02 -15.93
C GLN A 171 -0.08 -10.74 -16.79
N PRO A 172 -1.27 -10.33 -17.28
CA PRO A 172 -1.46 -9.06 -17.99
C PRO A 172 -1.42 -7.88 -17.02
N VAL A 173 -0.22 -7.37 -16.72
CA VAL A 173 0.01 -6.31 -15.74
C VAL A 173 0.33 -4.95 -16.37
N THR A 174 -0.13 -3.87 -15.73
CA THR A 174 0.20 -2.48 -16.10
C THR A 174 0.59 -1.69 -14.86
N LEU A 175 1.64 -0.89 -14.98
CA LEU A 175 2.01 0.11 -13.98
C LEU A 175 1.16 1.37 -14.19
N TYR A 176 0.44 1.81 -13.16
CA TYR A 176 -0.30 3.07 -13.21
C TYR A 176 0.64 4.26 -13.44
N GLN A 177 0.32 5.10 -14.43
CA GLN A 177 1.13 6.28 -14.73
C GLN A 177 0.49 7.50 -14.07
N TRP A 178 1.14 8.02 -13.03
CA TRP A 178 0.71 9.26 -12.40
C TRP A 178 0.77 10.44 -13.39
N PRO A 179 -0.30 11.27 -13.45
CA PRO A 179 -0.27 12.51 -14.20
C PRO A 179 0.88 13.41 -13.75
N MET A 180 1.45 14.21 -14.67
CA MET A 180 2.52 15.16 -14.33
C MET A 180 2.09 16.20 -13.28
N SER A 181 0.80 16.48 -13.18
CA SER A 181 0.19 17.37 -12.19
C SER A 181 -0.02 16.73 -10.82
N ALA A 182 0.14 15.40 -10.68
CA ALA A 182 -0.09 14.72 -9.42
C ALA A 182 0.95 15.16 -8.38
N PRO A 183 0.51 15.58 -7.18
CA PRO A 183 1.43 16.00 -6.13
C PRO A 183 2.24 14.81 -5.59
N PRO A 184 3.38 15.08 -4.91
CA PRO A 184 4.06 14.06 -4.13
C PRO A 184 3.13 13.40 -3.13
N LYS A 185 3.23 12.07 -2.96
CA LYS A 185 2.37 11.26 -2.09
C LYS A 185 0.89 11.26 -2.48
N ALA A 186 0.56 11.62 -3.72
CA ALA A 186 -0.76 11.34 -4.26
C ALA A 186 -1.04 9.83 -4.17
N ASP A 187 -2.24 9.50 -3.72
CA ASP A 187 -2.74 8.14 -3.60
C ASP A 187 -4.00 7.99 -4.46
N LEU A 188 -4.60 6.80 -4.45
CA LEU A 188 -5.81 6.53 -5.23
C LEU A 188 -6.96 7.49 -4.86
N GLY A 189 -7.03 7.92 -3.60
CA GLY A 189 -8.00 8.90 -3.12
C GLY A 189 -7.89 10.25 -3.83
N TRP A 190 -6.67 10.73 -4.10
CA TRP A 190 -6.44 11.96 -4.85
C TRP A 190 -7.05 11.90 -6.27
N CYS A 191 -6.91 10.76 -6.96
CA CYS A 191 -7.49 10.60 -8.30
C CYS A 191 -9.02 10.66 -8.29
N LEU A 192 -9.65 10.18 -7.23
CA LEU A 192 -11.11 10.15 -7.13
C LEU A 192 -11.70 11.50 -6.71
N GLN A 193 -10.93 12.35 -6.02
CA GLN A 193 -11.35 13.73 -5.70
C GLN A 193 -11.41 14.64 -6.94
N GLY A 194 -10.66 14.33 -8.00
CA GLY A 194 -10.64 15.10 -9.25
C GLY A 194 -11.71 14.70 -10.28
N ALA A 195 -12.57 13.72 -9.96
CA ALA A 195 -13.62 13.21 -10.86
C ALA A 195 -15.04 13.72 -10.50
N ALA A 196 -15.15 14.70 -9.59
CA ALA A 196 -16.39 15.35 -9.18
C ALA A 196 -16.63 16.67 -9.93
#